data_AF-A0A7R6V6F8-F1
#
_entry.id   AF-A0A7R6V6F8-F1
#
_cell.length_a   1.000
_cell.length_b   1.000
_cell.length_c   1.000
_cell.angle_alpha   90.00
_cell.angle_beta   90.00
_cell.angle_gamma   90.00
#
_symmetry.space_group_name_H-M   'P 1'
#
loop_
_entity.id
_entity.type
_entity.pdbx_description
1 polymer ?
#
loop_
_entity_poly.entity_id
_entity_poly.type
_entity_poly.pdbx_seq_one_letter_code
_entity_poly.pdbx_strand_id
1 'polypeptide(L)'
;MAKIYRLQRKSNANFLIDVLFSIIDYSKKEGGKIKKRFIKLYKNFKRCEIEKAIISFSLFDGLEQYFTLDFDNSIEDNILVVLQNFEQFIEPFSQQNNFFLSALATGDRKIETAIKKSFAKEHEGYESLQYYIDQNIIEKEYSREVLPQKKPKQKLKKELRRYRIQHKAKFSRPFYRFWFRYIYPSLEQLYNKEFEQVQNFILTDLDNFVSFTFEELSNELLKERFPEHIRSGSYWDRKVEIDLMMELKNGDIIIGECKWKNSKICKKTLTSLQKKSQIAGFSPTYYALFSKSSFSNELLKSQEKTILLFDLEDFKEWSEEEAYKKREKKPYSFEF
;
A
#
# COMPACT_ATOMS: atom_id res chain seq x y z
N MET A 1 40.10 9.08 46.19
CA MET A 1 38.66 8.74 46.15
C MET A 1 38.11 9.00 44.75
N ALA A 2 38.54 8.17 43.79
CA ALA A 2 38.05 8.13 42.42
C ALA A 2 37.71 6.67 42.10
N LYS A 3 36.42 6.38 41.98
CA LYS A 3 35.81 5.14 41.45
C LYS A 3 34.39 5.54 41.03
N ILE A 4 34.20 5.95 39.78
CA ILE A 4 33.72 5.08 38.69
C ILE A 4 32.37 4.44 39.06
N TYR A 5 31.30 5.23 38.92
CA TYR A 5 29.94 4.71 38.79
C TYR A 5 29.71 4.33 37.33
N ARG A 6 29.88 3.03 37.10
CA ARG A 6 29.53 2.29 35.89
C ARG A 6 28.06 1.87 36.02
N LEU A 7 27.10 2.67 35.54
CA LEU A 7 25.71 2.25 35.36
C LEU A 7 25.11 2.92 34.11
N GLN A 8 25.09 2.12 33.03
CA GLN A 8 24.09 2.08 31.95
C GLN A 8 23.85 3.33 31.09
N ARG A 9 24.90 3.70 30.34
CA ARG A 9 24.72 4.17 28.95
C ARG A 9 24.33 2.96 28.08
N LYS A 10 23.05 2.83 27.70
CA LYS A 10 22.52 2.13 26.49
C LYS A 10 20.99 1.98 26.61
N SER A 11 20.24 3.01 26.21
CA SER A 11 18.85 2.86 25.71
C SER A 11 18.22 4.18 25.23
N ASN A 12 18.70 5.34 25.66
CA ASN A 12 18.04 6.61 25.32
C ASN A 12 18.41 7.21 23.96
N ALA A 13 19.48 6.77 23.31
CA ALA A 13 19.85 7.27 21.98
C ALA A 13 18.86 6.79 20.91
N ASN A 14 18.46 5.51 20.94
CA ASN A 14 17.48 4.98 19.98
C ASN A 14 16.07 5.56 20.20
N PHE A 15 15.67 5.85 21.44
CA PHE A 15 14.35 6.43 21.70
C PHE A 15 14.23 7.88 21.20
N LEU A 16 15.29 8.69 21.39
CA LEU A 16 15.31 10.06 20.86
C LEU A 16 15.45 10.07 19.33
N ILE A 17 16.18 9.13 18.76
CA ILE A 17 16.30 8.95 17.30
C ILE A 17 14.95 8.48 16.71
N ASP A 18 14.26 7.51 17.31
CA ASP A 18 12.94 7.04 16.85
C ASP A 18 11.87 8.13 16.96
N VAL A 19 11.91 8.96 18.01
CA VAL A 19 11.03 10.14 18.13
C VAL A 19 11.39 11.21 17.10
N LEU A 20 12.68 11.50 16.87
CA LEU A 20 13.13 12.42 15.82
C LEU A 20 12.78 11.92 14.41
N PHE A 21 12.87 10.62 14.12
CA PHE A 21 12.44 10.03 12.85
C PHE A 21 10.91 9.99 12.70
N SER A 22 10.15 9.90 13.80
CA SER A 22 8.69 10.05 13.75
C SER A 22 8.22 11.48 13.46
N ILE A 23 9.07 12.47 13.71
CA ILE A 23 8.83 13.91 13.47
C ILE A 23 9.34 14.33 12.08
N ILE A 24 10.38 13.67 11.56
CA ILE A 24 10.82 13.84 10.17
C ILE A 24 9.85 13.09 9.27
N ASP A 25 8.87 13.82 8.80
CA ASP A 25 7.86 13.36 7.86
C ASP A 25 8.50 13.02 6.50
N TYR A 26 8.98 11.78 6.35
CA TYR A 26 9.45 11.23 5.08
C TYR A 26 8.37 11.26 3.98
N SER A 27 7.09 11.42 4.35
CA SER A 27 5.97 11.50 3.42
C SER A 27 6.00 12.72 2.49
N LYS A 28 6.67 13.82 2.89
CA LYS A 28 6.77 15.04 2.07
C LYS A 28 7.72 14.94 0.87
N LYS A 29 8.62 13.94 0.81
CA LYS A 29 9.52 13.72 -0.33
C LYS A 29 9.07 12.59 -1.28
N GLU A 30 8.15 11.73 -0.85
CA GLU A 30 7.75 10.53 -1.60
C GLU A 30 6.36 10.63 -2.24
N GLY A 31 5.46 11.46 -1.68
CA GLY A 31 4.20 11.82 -2.33
C GLY A 31 4.45 12.32 -3.75
N GLY A 32 3.80 11.71 -4.73
CA GLY A 32 3.91 12.02 -6.15
C GLY A 32 4.83 11.12 -6.96
N LYS A 33 5.72 10.29 -6.36
CA LYS A 33 6.57 9.38 -7.15
C LYS A 33 5.74 8.31 -7.85
N ILE A 34 4.87 7.59 -7.11
CA ILE A 34 4.02 6.54 -7.69
C ILE A 34 3.05 7.12 -8.72
N LYS A 35 2.42 8.26 -8.43
CA LYS A 35 1.56 8.98 -9.37
C LYS A 35 2.30 9.31 -10.68
N LYS A 36 3.49 9.91 -10.60
CA LYS A 36 4.26 10.26 -11.81
C LYS A 36 4.58 9.05 -12.68
N ARG A 37 4.90 7.90 -12.05
CA ARG A 37 5.11 6.64 -12.77
C ARG A 37 3.82 6.11 -13.38
N PHE A 38 2.73 6.14 -12.63
CA PHE A 38 1.42 5.76 -13.12
C PHE A 38 1.03 6.59 -14.34
N ILE A 39 1.14 7.92 -14.27
CA ILE A 39 0.89 8.82 -15.41
C ILE A 39 1.74 8.43 -16.61
N LYS A 40 3.04 8.17 -16.40
CA LYS A 40 3.94 7.75 -17.48
C LYS A 40 3.46 6.46 -18.17
N LEU A 41 3.03 5.46 -17.41
CA LEU A 41 2.48 4.23 -17.97
C LEU A 41 1.10 4.44 -18.61
N TYR A 42 0.27 5.29 -18.01
CA TYR A 42 -1.10 5.56 -18.46
C TYR A 42 -1.16 6.22 -19.85
N LYS A 43 -0.06 6.87 -20.29
CA LYS A 43 0.09 7.37 -21.68
C LYS A 43 -0.12 6.30 -22.76
N ASN A 44 0.09 5.02 -22.43
CA ASN A 44 -0.08 3.91 -23.36
C ASN A 44 -1.53 3.42 -23.45
N PHE A 45 -2.49 4.08 -22.79
CA PHE A 45 -3.89 3.67 -22.73
C PHE A 45 -4.79 4.84 -23.09
N LYS A 46 -5.95 4.56 -23.68
CA LYS A 46 -7.00 5.56 -23.85
C LYS A 46 -7.54 5.95 -22.48
N ARG A 47 -8.06 7.18 -22.36
CA ARG A 47 -8.68 7.65 -21.11
C ARG A 47 -9.78 6.72 -20.58
N CYS A 48 -10.57 6.08 -21.46
CA CYS A 48 -11.61 5.15 -21.04
C CYS A 48 -11.08 3.83 -20.45
N GLU A 49 -9.81 3.48 -20.69
CA GLU A 49 -9.16 2.24 -20.27
C GLU A 49 -8.44 2.36 -18.92
N ILE A 50 -8.87 3.29 -18.06
CA ILE A 50 -8.28 3.53 -16.74
C ILE A 50 -8.17 2.25 -15.88
N GLU A 51 -9.15 1.35 -15.98
CA GLU A 51 -9.10 0.06 -15.29
C GLU A 51 -7.92 -0.80 -15.78
N LYS A 52 -7.79 -0.95 -17.10
CA LYS A 52 -6.69 -1.68 -17.74
C LYS A 52 -5.33 -1.06 -17.37
N ALA A 53 -5.26 0.27 -17.31
CA ALA A 53 -4.06 0.99 -16.91
C ALA A 53 -3.67 0.73 -15.44
N ILE A 54 -4.62 0.73 -14.50
CA ILE A 54 -4.34 0.42 -13.08
C ILE A 54 -3.90 -1.04 -12.91
N ILE A 55 -4.55 -1.98 -13.61
CA ILE A 55 -4.14 -3.39 -13.60
C ILE A 55 -2.72 -3.53 -14.16
N SER A 56 -2.46 -2.94 -15.33
CA SER A 56 -1.14 -2.98 -15.98
C SER A 56 -0.06 -2.35 -15.11
N PHE A 57 -0.34 -1.21 -14.48
CA PHE A 57 0.58 -0.56 -13.55
C PHE A 57 0.90 -1.45 -12.35
N SER A 58 -0.12 -2.11 -11.79
CA SER A 58 0.04 -3.01 -10.65
C SER A 58 0.92 -4.20 -10.98
N LEU A 59 0.78 -4.75 -12.18
CA LEU A 59 1.54 -5.92 -12.61
C LEU A 59 2.95 -5.55 -13.08
N PHE A 60 3.10 -4.44 -13.81
CA PHE A 60 4.27 -4.24 -14.69
C PHE A 60 5.09 -2.98 -14.41
N ASP A 61 4.69 -2.06 -13.50
CA ASP A 61 5.55 -0.90 -13.18
C ASP A 61 6.90 -1.34 -12.61
N GLY A 62 7.99 -0.96 -13.29
CA GLY A 62 9.35 -1.37 -13.01
C GLY A 62 9.89 -2.44 -13.96
N LEU A 63 9.04 -3.11 -14.74
CA LEU A 63 9.45 -4.11 -15.73
C LEU A 63 10.22 -3.48 -16.90
N GLU A 64 9.92 -2.23 -17.24
CA GLU A 64 10.51 -1.51 -18.39
C GLU A 64 12.03 -1.35 -18.32
N GLN A 65 12.64 -1.63 -17.16
CA GLN A 65 14.09 -1.67 -16.96
C GLN A 65 14.74 -2.93 -17.55
N TYR A 66 13.95 -3.96 -17.79
CA TYR A 66 14.40 -5.30 -18.20
C TYR A 66 13.73 -5.75 -19.50
N PHE A 67 12.46 -5.39 -19.70
CA PHE A 67 11.63 -5.90 -20.78
C PHE A 67 10.57 -4.88 -21.18
N THR A 68 10.33 -4.74 -22.49
CA THR A 68 9.29 -3.85 -23.02
C THR A 68 8.04 -4.66 -23.33
N LEU A 69 6.91 -4.25 -22.77
CA LEU A 69 5.60 -4.82 -23.08
C LEU A 69 4.86 -3.98 -24.12
N ASP A 70 4.04 -4.66 -24.90
CA ASP A 70 3.07 -4.03 -25.79
C ASP A 70 1.71 -3.96 -25.08
N PHE A 71 1.31 -2.74 -24.70
CA PHE A 71 0.08 -2.50 -23.96
C PHE A 71 -1.19 -2.53 -24.82
N ASP A 72 -1.07 -2.67 -26.15
CA ASP A 72 -2.21 -2.92 -27.03
C ASP A 72 -2.77 -4.34 -26.81
N ASN A 73 -1.91 -5.30 -26.42
CA ASN A 73 -2.31 -6.66 -26.08
C ASN A 73 -3.22 -6.73 -24.84
N SER A 74 -3.91 -7.86 -24.66
CA SER A 74 -4.70 -8.11 -23.45
C SER A 74 -3.81 -8.21 -22.19
N ILE A 75 -4.41 -8.12 -21.00
CA ILE A 75 -3.66 -8.30 -19.76
C ILE A 75 -3.14 -9.73 -19.65
N GLU A 76 -3.98 -10.69 -20.06
CA GLU A 76 -3.71 -12.11 -20.12
C GLU A 76 -2.50 -12.40 -21.00
N ASP A 77 -2.48 -11.87 -22.22
CA ASP A 77 -1.37 -12.06 -23.16
C ASP A 77 -0.07 -11.46 -22.61
N ASN A 78 -0.13 -10.27 -22.04
CA ASN A 78 1.05 -9.64 -21.42
C ASN A 78 1.57 -10.43 -20.22
N ILE A 79 0.68 -11.01 -19.39
CA ILE A 79 1.10 -11.94 -18.33
C ILE A 79 1.81 -13.14 -18.97
N LEU A 80 1.23 -13.76 -19.99
CA LEU A 80 1.83 -14.92 -20.66
C LEU A 80 3.21 -14.60 -21.24
N VAL A 81 3.38 -13.44 -21.87
CA VAL A 81 4.67 -12.96 -22.38
C VAL A 81 5.69 -12.86 -21.25
N VAL A 82 5.32 -12.29 -20.10
CA VAL A 82 6.21 -12.23 -18.93
C VAL A 82 6.56 -13.62 -18.42
N LEU A 83 5.58 -14.54 -18.34
CA LEU A 83 5.81 -15.92 -17.92
C LEU A 83 6.75 -16.67 -18.86
N GLN A 84 6.60 -16.50 -20.17
CA GLN A 84 7.47 -17.15 -21.17
C GLN A 84 8.89 -16.60 -21.18
N ASN A 85 9.09 -15.35 -20.72
CA ASN A 85 10.39 -14.70 -20.67
C ASN A 85 10.97 -14.63 -19.26
N PHE A 86 10.45 -15.43 -18.32
CA PHE A 86 10.79 -15.31 -16.89
C PHE A 86 12.29 -15.44 -16.59
N GLU A 87 13.01 -16.24 -17.39
CA GLU A 87 14.46 -16.48 -17.24
C GLU A 87 15.28 -15.20 -17.34
N GLN A 88 14.83 -14.21 -18.12
CA GLN A 88 15.51 -12.91 -18.27
C GLN A 88 15.56 -12.11 -16.97
N PHE A 89 14.67 -12.43 -16.02
CA PHE A 89 14.54 -11.73 -14.76
C PHE A 89 15.19 -12.51 -13.60
N ILE A 90 15.65 -13.75 -13.80
CA ILE A 90 16.22 -14.56 -12.70
C ILE A 90 17.45 -13.87 -12.10
N GLU A 91 18.41 -13.46 -12.93
CA GLU A 91 19.63 -12.80 -12.48
C GLU A 91 19.34 -11.46 -11.79
N PRO A 92 18.57 -10.51 -12.39
CA PRO A 92 18.20 -9.26 -11.72
C PRO A 92 17.51 -9.44 -10.35
N PHE A 93 16.77 -10.53 -10.18
CA PHE A 93 16.00 -10.82 -8.97
C PHE A 93 16.62 -11.93 -8.10
N SER A 94 17.87 -12.31 -8.36
CA SER A 94 18.62 -13.23 -7.52
C SER A 94 19.04 -12.52 -6.24
N GLN A 95 18.31 -12.76 -5.16
CA GLN A 95 18.60 -12.17 -3.85
C GLN A 95 19.02 -13.23 -2.83
N GLN A 96 19.73 -12.78 -1.78
CA GLN A 96 20.25 -13.65 -0.72
C GLN A 96 19.15 -14.49 -0.04
N ASN A 97 17.94 -13.95 0.09
CA ASN A 97 16.77 -14.66 0.60
C ASN A 97 15.48 -14.22 -0.11
N ASN A 98 15.21 -14.82 -1.27
CA ASN A 98 13.98 -14.61 -2.04
C ASN A 98 12.71 -15.07 -1.30
N PHE A 99 12.82 -16.05 -0.41
CA PHE A 99 11.69 -16.53 0.38
C PHE A 99 11.16 -15.46 1.36
N PHE A 100 12.03 -14.62 1.91
CA PHE A 100 11.60 -13.46 2.72
C PHE A 100 10.78 -12.45 1.91
N LEU A 101 11.24 -12.11 0.70
CA LEU A 101 10.52 -11.21 -0.19
C LEU A 101 9.18 -11.83 -0.64
N SER A 102 9.15 -13.12 -0.92
CA SER A 102 7.91 -13.88 -1.19
C SER A 102 6.93 -13.86 -0.01
N ALA A 103 7.41 -14.04 1.23
CA ALA A 103 6.58 -13.93 2.44
C ALA A 103 5.99 -12.53 2.64
N LEU A 104 6.72 -11.46 2.27
CA LEU A 104 6.21 -10.09 2.28
C LEU A 104 5.17 -9.86 1.16
N ALA A 105 5.39 -10.40 -0.04
CA ALA A 105 4.53 -10.19 -1.20
C ALA A 105 3.18 -10.93 -1.12
N THR A 106 3.16 -12.07 -0.44
CA THR A 106 1.98 -12.91 -0.21
C THR A 106 1.24 -12.60 1.10
N GLY A 107 1.95 -12.12 2.12
CA GLY A 107 1.42 -11.87 3.46
C GLY A 107 0.78 -10.50 3.69
N ASP A 108 0.62 -10.13 4.97
CA ASP A 108 0.06 -8.85 5.43
C ASP A 108 1.11 -7.70 5.44
N ARG A 109 2.26 -7.94 4.81
CA ARG A 109 3.42 -7.04 4.71
C ARG A 109 4.12 -6.72 6.04
N LYS A 110 3.71 -7.31 7.16
CA LYS A 110 4.34 -7.03 8.47
C LYS A 110 5.71 -7.68 8.54
N ILE A 111 6.71 -6.86 8.87
CA ILE A 111 8.13 -7.23 8.84
C ILE A 111 8.41 -8.39 9.80
N GLU A 112 7.93 -8.30 11.03
CA GLU A 112 8.20 -9.31 12.05
C GLU A 112 7.53 -10.66 11.72
N THR A 113 6.38 -10.62 11.06
CA THR A 113 5.69 -11.83 10.59
C THR A 113 6.48 -12.51 9.47
N ALA A 114 6.98 -11.74 8.50
CA ALA A 114 7.80 -12.27 7.43
C ALA A 114 9.15 -12.80 7.94
N ILE A 115 9.83 -12.08 8.84
CA ILE A 115 11.11 -12.54 9.43
C ILE A 115 10.93 -13.89 10.13
N LYS A 116 9.88 -14.04 10.95
CA LYS A 116 9.60 -15.29 11.66
C LYS A 116 9.32 -16.48 10.74
N LYS A 117 8.77 -16.24 9.55
CA LYS A 117 8.52 -17.29 8.57
C LYS A 117 9.79 -17.68 7.82
N SER A 118 10.69 -16.72 7.58
CA SER A 118 11.77 -16.87 6.61
C SER A 118 13.15 -17.09 7.22
N PHE A 119 13.33 -16.90 8.53
CA PHE A 119 14.62 -17.01 9.20
C PHE A 119 14.53 -17.78 10.51
N ALA A 120 15.60 -18.51 10.83
CA ALA A 120 15.76 -19.15 12.14
C ALA A 120 16.12 -18.13 13.24
N LYS A 121 16.90 -17.10 12.91
CA LYS A 121 17.34 -16.06 13.85
C LYS A 121 16.84 -14.68 13.41
N GLU A 122 16.33 -13.90 14.37
CA GLU A 122 15.72 -12.59 14.09
C GLU A 122 16.71 -11.58 13.50
N HIS A 123 17.99 -11.61 13.91
CA HIS A 123 19.00 -10.65 13.42
C HIS A 123 19.29 -10.83 11.92
N GLU A 124 19.39 -12.07 11.43
CA GLU A 124 19.60 -12.39 10.01
C GLU A 124 18.45 -11.80 9.16
N GLY A 125 17.22 -11.82 9.69
CA GLY A 125 16.07 -11.22 9.05
C GLY A 125 16.12 -9.69 8.97
N TYR A 126 16.59 -9.02 10.03
CA TYR A 126 16.77 -7.56 9.98
C TYR A 126 17.96 -7.13 9.13
N GLU A 127 19.04 -7.92 9.08
CA GLU A 127 20.17 -7.70 8.17
C GLU A 127 19.69 -7.79 6.71
N SER A 128 18.90 -8.82 6.38
CA SER A 128 18.28 -8.96 5.06
C SER A 128 17.32 -7.81 4.74
N LEU A 129 16.48 -7.41 5.70
CA LEU A 129 15.60 -6.25 5.55
C LEU A 129 16.40 -4.99 5.23
N GLN A 130 17.46 -4.70 5.97
CA GLN A 130 18.30 -3.53 5.75
C GLN A 130 18.96 -3.57 4.38
N TYR A 131 19.50 -4.73 3.98
CA TYR A 131 20.07 -4.93 2.65
C TYR A 131 19.05 -4.61 1.54
N TYR A 132 17.81 -5.09 1.64
CA TYR A 132 16.79 -4.82 0.63
C TYR A 132 16.28 -3.38 0.60
N ILE A 133 16.35 -2.67 1.74
CA ILE A 133 16.11 -1.23 1.80
C ILE A 133 17.24 -0.49 1.09
N ASP A 134 18.50 -0.85 1.34
CA ASP A 134 19.67 -0.23 0.74
C ASP A 134 19.72 -0.45 -0.79
N GLN A 135 19.25 -1.61 -1.27
CA GLN A 135 19.09 -1.91 -2.69
C GLN A 135 17.82 -1.29 -3.32
N ASN A 136 17.02 -0.55 -2.54
CA ASN A 136 15.77 0.06 -2.98
C ASN A 136 14.79 -0.95 -3.60
N ILE A 137 14.75 -2.18 -3.08
CA ILE A 137 13.77 -3.21 -3.45
C ILE A 137 12.50 -3.05 -2.60
N ILE A 138 12.70 -2.75 -1.31
CA ILE A 138 11.62 -2.49 -0.36
C ILE A 138 11.83 -1.16 0.36
N GLU A 139 10.73 -0.57 0.78
CA GLU A 139 10.65 0.63 1.60
C GLU A 139 9.96 0.25 2.91
N LYS A 140 10.39 0.84 4.03
CA LYS A 140 9.79 0.59 5.34
C LYS A 140 8.62 1.53 5.57
N GLU A 141 7.45 0.97 5.84
CA GLU A 141 6.25 1.72 6.22
C GLU A 141 6.06 1.65 7.75
N TYR A 142 6.17 2.81 8.38
CA TYR A 142 6.02 2.90 9.83
C TYR A 142 4.54 2.98 10.22
N SER A 143 4.09 2.04 11.05
CA SER A 143 2.79 2.16 11.71
C SER A 143 2.69 3.49 12.46
N ARG A 144 1.50 4.08 12.39
CA ARG A 144 1.11 5.31 13.08
C ARG A 144 0.49 5.04 14.45
N GLU A 145 0.51 3.78 14.90
CA GLU A 145 0.02 3.39 16.23
C GLU A 145 0.81 4.13 17.32
N VAL A 146 0.10 4.69 18.28
CA VAL A 146 0.70 5.25 19.48
C VAL A 146 0.80 4.16 20.54
N LEU A 147 2.01 3.92 21.04
CA LEU A 147 2.22 2.93 22.11
C LEU A 147 1.34 3.27 23.33
N PRO A 148 0.71 2.27 23.96
CA PRO A 148 -0.10 2.49 25.15
C PRO A 148 0.75 3.11 26.25
N GLN A 149 0.40 4.32 26.67
CA GLN A 149 1.10 4.99 27.75
C GLN A 149 0.74 4.37 29.10
N LYS A 150 1.76 4.11 29.92
CA LYS A 150 1.58 3.62 31.28
C LYS A 150 1.11 4.77 32.17
N LYS A 151 -0.06 4.64 32.81
CA LYS A 151 -0.46 5.58 33.86
C LYS A 151 0.55 5.51 35.04
N PRO A 152 0.89 6.63 35.68
CA PRO A 152 1.78 6.63 36.85
C PRO A 152 1.33 5.60 37.88
N LYS A 153 2.29 4.85 38.44
CA LYS A 153 2.09 3.79 39.46
C LYS A 153 1.23 2.57 39.04
N GLN A 154 0.77 2.47 37.79
CA GLN A 154 0.02 1.28 37.31
C GLN A 154 0.85 0.44 36.36
N LYS A 155 0.85 -0.89 36.49
CA LYS A 155 1.50 -1.77 35.49
C LYS A 155 0.64 -1.82 34.23
N LEU A 156 1.27 -1.81 33.05
CA LEU A 156 0.59 -2.12 31.79
C LEU A 156 -0.08 -3.51 31.89
N LYS A 157 -1.20 -3.68 31.17
CA LYS A 157 -1.87 -4.98 31.01
C LYS A 157 -0.87 -6.01 30.50
N LYS A 158 -0.96 -7.27 30.94
CA LYS A 158 0.02 -8.33 30.62
C LYS A 158 0.25 -8.46 29.11
N GLU A 159 -0.81 -8.40 28.32
CA GLU A 159 -0.79 -8.41 26.85
C GLU A 159 -0.01 -7.24 26.22
N LEU A 160 0.04 -6.07 26.87
CA LEU A 160 0.72 -4.88 26.36
C LEU A 160 2.20 -4.83 26.75
N ARG A 161 2.65 -5.66 27.70
CA ARG A 161 4.04 -5.64 28.19
C ARG A 161 5.05 -6.17 27.18
N ARG A 162 4.62 -7.07 26.29
CA ARG A 162 5.44 -7.67 25.23
C ARG A 162 5.01 -7.19 23.84
N TYR A 163 4.06 -6.27 23.79
CA TYR A 163 3.57 -5.76 22.54
C TYR A 163 4.64 -4.88 21.89
N ARG A 164 4.93 -5.15 20.62
CA ARG A 164 5.78 -4.32 19.76
C ARG A 164 4.91 -3.87 18.60
N ILE A 165 5.00 -2.59 18.27
CA ILE A 165 4.41 -2.06 17.04
C ILE A 165 5.02 -2.84 15.88
N GLN A 166 4.16 -3.32 14.98
CA GLN A 166 4.58 -4.09 13.82
C GLN A 166 4.62 -3.15 12.62
N HIS A 167 5.81 -2.88 12.10
CA HIS A 167 5.97 -2.07 10.90
C HIS A 167 5.73 -2.94 9.66
N LYS A 168 5.37 -2.30 8.55
CA LYS A 168 5.21 -2.98 7.26
C LYS A 168 6.40 -2.69 6.36
N ALA A 169 6.63 -3.56 5.40
CA ALA A 169 7.51 -3.30 4.27
C ALA A 169 6.69 -3.31 2.98
N LYS A 170 7.01 -2.38 2.09
CA LYS A 170 6.38 -2.23 0.79
C LYS A 170 7.44 -2.38 -0.30
N PHE A 171 7.09 -2.97 -1.43
CA PHE A 171 7.99 -2.99 -2.58
C PHE A 171 8.06 -1.61 -3.23
N SER A 172 9.27 -1.18 -3.58
CA SER A 172 9.49 0.12 -4.24
C SER A 172 8.83 0.17 -5.64
N ARG A 173 8.67 -1.00 -6.28
CA ARG A 173 8.03 -1.21 -7.58
C ARG A 173 6.95 -2.30 -7.51
N PRO A 174 5.76 -2.10 -8.11
CA PRO A 174 4.75 -3.13 -8.24
C PRO A 174 5.24 -4.41 -8.91
N PHE A 175 6.08 -4.32 -9.96
CA PHE A 175 6.64 -5.52 -10.61
C PHE A 175 7.49 -6.39 -9.67
N TYR A 176 8.19 -5.79 -8.69
CA TYR A 176 8.96 -6.59 -7.71
C TYR A 176 8.02 -7.43 -6.85
N ARG A 177 6.90 -6.84 -6.40
CA ARG A 177 5.87 -7.58 -5.68
C ARG A 177 5.24 -8.66 -6.55
N PHE A 178 5.01 -8.39 -7.84
CA PHE A 178 4.49 -9.37 -8.80
C PHE A 178 5.44 -10.57 -8.92
N TRP A 179 6.73 -10.31 -9.13
CA TRP A 179 7.78 -11.32 -9.20
C TRP A 179 7.80 -12.21 -7.96
N PHE A 180 7.88 -11.63 -6.76
CA PHE A 180 7.99 -12.40 -5.53
C PHE A 180 6.68 -13.07 -5.09
N ARG A 181 5.52 -12.62 -5.58
CA ARG A 181 4.22 -13.26 -5.29
C ARG A 181 3.89 -14.41 -6.23
N TYR A 182 4.23 -14.30 -7.51
CA TYR A 182 3.79 -15.24 -8.54
C TYR A 182 4.92 -15.98 -9.24
N ILE A 183 5.94 -15.26 -9.71
CA ILE A 183 6.98 -15.87 -10.54
C ILE A 183 7.92 -16.72 -9.70
N TYR A 184 8.50 -16.14 -8.65
CA TYR A 184 9.44 -16.84 -7.78
C TYR A 184 8.83 -18.10 -7.14
N PRO A 185 7.60 -18.08 -6.58
CA PRO A 185 6.96 -19.28 -6.05
C PRO A 185 6.60 -20.34 -7.10
N SER A 186 6.55 -19.98 -8.39
CA SER A 186 6.15 -20.86 -9.49
C SER A 186 7.30 -21.24 -10.43
N LEU A 187 8.56 -21.01 -10.04
CA LEU A 187 9.71 -21.27 -10.92
C LEU A 187 9.77 -22.71 -11.43
N GLU A 188 9.45 -23.70 -10.58
CA GLU A 188 9.43 -25.12 -10.98
C GLU A 188 8.41 -25.36 -12.12
N GLN A 189 7.18 -24.88 -11.96
CA GLN A 189 6.15 -24.95 -12.99
C GLN A 189 6.58 -24.23 -14.28
N LEU A 190 7.22 -23.07 -14.15
CA LEU A 190 7.70 -22.29 -15.30
C LEU A 190 8.81 -23.01 -16.06
N TYR A 191 9.78 -23.64 -15.39
CA TYR A 191 10.78 -24.49 -16.04
C TYR A 191 10.16 -25.71 -16.72
N ASN A 192 9.08 -26.26 -16.16
CA ASN A 192 8.29 -27.33 -16.77
C ASN A 192 7.34 -26.84 -17.88
N LYS A 193 7.36 -25.54 -18.21
CA LYS A 193 6.51 -24.87 -19.21
C LYS A 193 5.01 -24.95 -18.92
N GLU A 194 4.63 -25.07 -17.65
CA GLU A 194 3.24 -25.09 -17.18
C GLU A 194 2.65 -23.67 -17.10
N PHE A 195 2.88 -22.84 -18.12
CA PHE A 195 2.55 -21.41 -18.11
C PHE A 195 1.07 -21.14 -17.89
N GLU A 196 0.19 -21.95 -18.49
CA GLU A 196 -1.26 -21.80 -18.37
C GLU A 196 -1.73 -21.97 -16.91
N GLN A 197 -1.15 -22.91 -16.16
CA GLN A 197 -1.51 -23.13 -14.76
C GLN A 197 -1.12 -21.92 -13.90
N VAL A 198 0.08 -21.38 -14.12
CA VAL A 198 0.58 -20.20 -13.41
C VAL A 198 -0.24 -18.95 -13.79
N GLN A 199 -0.57 -18.79 -15.07
CA GLN A 199 -1.41 -17.69 -15.56
C GLN A 199 -2.81 -17.74 -14.93
N ASN A 200 -3.45 -18.91 -14.90
CA ASN A 200 -4.76 -19.09 -14.27
C ASN A 200 -4.73 -18.77 -12.77
N PHE A 201 -3.65 -19.13 -12.07
CA PHE A 201 -3.44 -18.75 -10.68
C PHE A 201 -3.36 -17.22 -10.51
N ILE A 202 -2.56 -16.54 -11.34
CA ILE A 202 -2.44 -15.07 -11.33
C ILE A 202 -3.80 -14.41 -11.58
N LEU A 203 -4.53 -14.84 -12.61
CA LEU A 203 -5.82 -14.26 -12.98
C LEU A 203 -6.88 -14.44 -11.88
N THR A 204 -6.86 -15.58 -11.19
CA THR A 204 -7.79 -15.85 -10.07
C THR A 204 -7.53 -14.94 -8.87
N ASP A 205 -6.27 -14.55 -8.63
CA ASP A 205 -5.87 -13.68 -7.52
C ASP A 205 -5.71 -12.20 -7.92
N LEU A 206 -5.94 -11.86 -9.20
CA LEU A 206 -5.60 -10.56 -9.77
C LEU A 206 -6.25 -9.38 -9.03
N ASP A 207 -7.55 -9.49 -8.70
CA ASP A 207 -8.25 -8.41 -7.99
C ASP A 207 -7.67 -8.15 -6.60
N ASN A 208 -7.24 -9.20 -5.88
CA ASN A 208 -6.57 -9.05 -4.58
C ASN A 208 -5.17 -8.46 -4.73
N PHE A 209 -4.51 -8.75 -5.85
CA PHE A 209 -3.19 -8.20 -6.12
C PHE A 209 -3.25 -6.70 -6.38
N VAL A 210 -4.16 -6.29 -7.26
CA VAL A 210 -4.36 -4.91 -7.71
C VAL A 210 -4.91 -4.02 -6.60
N SER A 211 -5.66 -4.58 -5.63
CA SER A 211 -6.26 -3.80 -4.55
C SER A 211 -5.24 -2.95 -3.78
N PHE A 212 -4.04 -3.48 -3.53
CA PHE A 212 -2.99 -2.74 -2.84
C PHE A 212 -2.54 -1.51 -3.64
N THR A 213 -2.19 -1.68 -4.91
CA THR A 213 -1.82 -0.55 -5.78
C THR A 213 -2.95 0.46 -5.91
N PHE A 214 -4.21 0.00 -5.94
CA PHE A 214 -5.37 0.88 -5.96
C PHE A 214 -5.50 1.73 -4.69
N GLU A 215 -5.19 1.18 -3.50
CA GLU A 215 -5.10 1.95 -2.26
C GLU A 215 -4.02 3.03 -2.35
N GLU A 216 -2.85 2.70 -2.91
CA GLU A 216 -1.75 3.65 -3.06
C GLU A 216 -2.10 4.81 -4.00
N LEU A 217 -2.69 4.50 -5.15
CA LEU A 217 -3.15 5.52 -6.09
C LEU A 217 -4.30 6.35 -5.50
N SER A 218 -5.22 5.72 -4.76
CA SER A 218 -6.30 6.42 -4.06
C SER A 218 -5.76 7.42 -3.03
N ASN A 219 -4.68 7.06 -2.34
CA ASN A 219 -4.00 7.96 -1.40
C ASN A 219 -3.42 9.19 -2.12
N GLU A 220 -2.80 9.01 -3.30
CA GLU A 220 -2.28 10.14 -4.09
C GLU A 220 -3.41 11.04 -4.61
N LEU A 221 -4.51 10.45 -5.08
CA LEU A 221 -5.69 11.21 -5.50
C LEU A 221 -6.28 12.00 -4.32
N LEU A 222 -6.32 11.43 -3.12
CA LEU A 222 -6.78 12.13 -1.92
C LEU A 222 -5.87 13.30 -1.55
N LYS A 223 -4.54 13.15 -1.68
CA LYS A 223 -3.58 14.23 -1.42
C LYS A 223 -3.76 15.43 -2.36
N GLU A 224 -4.15 15.19 -3.60
CA GLU A 224 -4.48 16.26 -4.56
C GLU A 224 -5.75 17.01 -4.20
N ARG A 225 -6.73 16.29 -3.66
CA ARG A 225 -7.98 16.89 -3.19
C ARG A 225 -7.74 17.72 -1.93
N PHE A 226 -6.84 17.29 -1.07
CA PHE A 226 -6.54 17.98 0.18
C PHE A 226 -5.06 18.39 0.22
N PRO A 227 -4.63 19.40 -0.56
CA PRO A 227 -3.22 19.83 -0.63
C PRO A 227 -2.70 20.38 0.71
N GLU A 228 -3.59 20.73 1.64
CA GLU A 228 -3.31 21.12 3.01
C GLU A 228 -3.07 19.95 3.98
N HIS A 229 -3.05 18.71 3.51
CA HIS A 229 -2.71 17.56 4.34
C HIS A 229 -1.34 17.72 5.02
N ILE A 230 -1.26 17.26 6.26
CA ILE A 230 0.00 17.13 7.00
C ILE A 230 0.57 15.75 6.75
N ARG A 231 -0.25 14.70 6.93
CA ARG A 231 0.15 13.30 6.83
C ARG A 231 -0.94 12.50 6.14
N SER A 232 -0.57 11.51 5.34
CA SER A 232 -1.52 10.64 4.64
C SER A 232 -0.91 9.27 4.33
N GLY A 233 -1.74 8.23 4.36
CA GLY A 233 -1.35 6.84 4.11
C GLY A 233 -2.22 5.90 4.94
N SER A 234 -1.90 4.60 4.94
CA SER A 234 -2.65 3.62 5.74
C SER A 234 -2.41 3.81 7.25
N TYR A 235 -3.36 3.32 8.05
CA TYR A 235 -3.22 3.19 9.50
C TYR A 235 -3.47 1.73 9.87
N TRP A 236 -2.60 1.17 10.70
CA TRP A 236 -2.85 -0.13 11.31
C TRP A 236 -2.29 -0.20 12.71
N ASP A 237 -3.04 -0.89 13.55
CA ASP A 237 -2.61 -1.34 14.87
C ASP A 237 -2.92 -2.83 15.04
N ARG A 238 -2.77 -3.35 16.27
CA ARG A 238 -3.06 -4.77 16.56
C ARG A 238 -4.54 -5.17 16.42
N LYS A 239 -5.47 -4.23 16.36
CA LYS A 239 -6.93 -4.44 16.35
C LYS A 239 -7.55 -4.12 15.01
N VAL A 240 -7.04 -3.12 14.30
CA VAL A 240 -7.69 -2.58 13.11
C VAL A 240 -6.68 -2.12 12.07
N GLU A 241 -7.10 -2.25 10.80
CA GLU A 241 -6.42 -1.70 9.64
C GLU A 241 -7.41 -0.83 8.85
N ILE A 242 -6.94 0.34 8.47
CA ILE A 242 -7.64 1.38 7.73
C ILE A 242 -6.78 1.73 6.52
N ASP A 243 -7.36 1.55 5.33
CA ASP A 243 -6.65 1.67 4.06
C ASP A 243 -6.07 3.08 3.88
N LEU A 244 -6.86 4.12 4.25
CA LEU A 244 -6.46 5.53 4.15
C LEU A 244 -6.77 6.28 5.45
N MET A 245 -5.80 7.05 5.95
CA MET A 245 -5.96 7.98 7.06
C MET A 245 -5.17 9.24 6.72
N MET A 246 -5.84 10.39 6.70
CA MET A 246 -5.24 11.69 6.41
C MET A 246 -5.52 12.68 7.52
N GLU A 247 -4.48 13.42 7.93
CA GLU A 247 -4.56 14.53 8.89
C GLU A 247 -4.40 15.84 8.12
N LEU A 248 -5.31 16.79 8.35
CA LEU A 248 -5.29 18.12 7.72
C LEU A 248 -4.73 19.19 8.66
N LYS A 249 -4.24 20.31 8.10
CA LYS A 249 -3.70 21.45 8.88
C LYS A 249 -4.67 22.04 9.89
N ASN A 250 -5.96 22.00 9.61
CA ASN A 250 -7.02 22.51 10.48
C ASN A 250 -7.38 21.53 11.63
N GLY A 251 -6.74 20.36 11.69
CA GLY A 251 -7.01 19.32 12.69
C GLY A 251 -8.04 18.28 12.27
N ASP A 252 -8.65 18.42 11.09
CA ASP A 252 -9.59 17.43 10.57
C ASP A 252 -8.87 16.12 10.23
N ILE A 253 -9.62 15.02 10.41
CA ILE A 253 -9.17 13.68 10.05
C ILE A 253 -10.10 13.11 8.97
N ILE A 254 -9.50 12.58 7.90
CA ILE A 254 -10.20 11.80 6.88
C ILE A 254 -9.82 10.34 7.05
N ILE A 255 -10.84 9.48 7.10
CA ILE A 255 -10.67 8.02 7.14
C ILE A 255 -11.26 7.44 5.87
N GLY A 256 -10.52 6.56 5.19
CA GLY A 256 -10.95 6.01 3.91
C GLY A 256 -10.79 4.51 3.76
N GLU A 257 -11.60 3.96 2.87
CA GLU A 257 -11.61 2.56 2.47
C GLU A 257 -11.60 2.46 0.94
N CYS A 258 -10.76 1.57 0.42
CA CYS A 258 -10.67 1.30 -1.01
C CYS A 258 -11.25 -0.08 -1.33
N LYS A 259 -11.96 -0.20 -2.46
CA LYS A 259 -12.50 -1.47 -2.95
C LYS A 259 -12.25 -1.64 -4.43
N TRP A 260 -11.26 -2.47 -4.74
CA TRP A 260 -11.05 -3.04 -6.07
C TRP A 260 -11.89 -4.31 -6.24
N LYS A 261 -13.19 -4.15 -6.55
CA LYS A 261 -14.13 -5.26 -6.76
C LYS A 261 -15.15 -4.92 -7.84
N ASN A 262 -15.69 -5.94 -8.51
CA ASN A 262 -16.76 -5.82 -9.51
C ASN A 262 -18.14 -5.48 -8.89
N SER A 263 -18.25 -5.42 -7.56
CA SER A 263 -19.46 -5.05 -6.85
C SER A 263 -19.42 -3.58 -6.40
N LYS A 264 -20.60 -2.95 -6.42
CA LYS A 264 -20.78 -1.58 -5.91
C LYS A 264 -20.50 -1.51 -4.41
N ILE A 265 -19.86 -0.43 -3.96
CA ILE A 265 -19.78 -0.11 -2.53
C ILE A 265 -21.19 0.25 -2.04
N CYS A 266 -21.59 -0.32 -0.92
CA CYS A 266 -22.86 -0.04 -0.26
C CYS A 266 -22.65 0.52 1.14
N LYS A 267 -23.74 0.95 1.80
CA LYS A 267 -23.71 1.53 3.15
C LYS A 267 -23.05 0.62 4.20
N LYS A 268 -23.10 -0.70 4.01
CA LYS A 268 -22.40 -1.66 4.89
C LYS A 268 -20.90 -1.38 4.96
N THR A 269 -20.26 -1.00 3.84
CA THR A 269 -18.85 -0.64 3.80
C THR A 269 -18.58 0.61 4.63
N LEU A 270 -19.43 1.64 4.49
CA LEU A 270 -19.34 2.86 5.30
C LEU A 270 -19.50 2.55 6.80
N THR A 271 -20.49 1.76 7.18
CA THR A 271 -20.69 1.35 8.59
C THR A 271 -19.50 0.55 9.12
N SER A 272 -18.89 -0.29 8.30
CA SER A 272 -17.66 -1.01 8.67
C SER A 272 -16.50 -0.04 8.90
N LEU A 273 -16.32 0.94 8.01
CA LEU A 273 -15.27 1.96 8.13
C LEU A 273 -15.46 2.85 9.37
N GLN A 274 -16.71 3.24 9.66
CA GLN A 274 -17.06 3.96 10.89
C GLN A 274 -16.68 3.15 12.14
N LYS A 275 -17.01 1.85 12.18
CA LYS A 275 -16.58 0.96 13.28
C LYS A 275 -15.07 0.85 13.40
N LYS A 276 -14.34 0.73 12.28
CA LYS A 276 -12.88 0.73 12.26
C LYS A 276 -12.31 2.01 12.88
N SER A 277 -12.85 3.18 12.50
CA SER A 277 -12.41 4.48 13.03
C SER A 277 -12.62 4.59 14.55
N GLN A 278 -13.76 4.09 15.06
CA GLN A 278 -14.05 4.06 16.50
C GLN A 278 -13.08 3.15 17.25
N ILE A 279 -12.74 1.97 16.70
CA ILE A 279 -11.77 1.04 17.30
C ILE A 279 -10.37 1.67 17.37
N ALA A 280 -9.98 2.40 16.34
CA ALA A 280 -8.73 3.15 16.29
C ALA A 280 -8.74 4.40 17.19
N GLY A 281 -9.90 4.81 17.70
CA GLY A 281 -10.05 6.00 18.53
C GLY A 281 -10.05 7.32 17.74
N PHE A 282 -10.35 7.27 16.44
CA PHE A 282 -10.49 8.47 15.61
C PHE A 282 -11.93 8.99 15.63
N SER A 283 -12.06 10.31 15.52
CA SER A 283 -13.31 11.02 15.26
C SER A 283 -13.18 11.77 13.93
N PRO A 284 -13.30 11.07 12.79
CA PRO A 284 -13.05 11.68 11.49
C PRO A 284 -14.13 12.67 11.08
N THR A 285 -13.71 13.76 10.45
CA THR A 285 -14.58 14.77 9.83
C THR A 285 -15.18 14.22 8.53
N TYR A 286 -14.40 13.42 7.80
CA TYR A 286 -14.82 12.83 6.52
C TYR A 286 -14.54 11.34 6.42
N TYR A 287 -15.42 10.63 5.73
CA TYR A 287 -15.25 9.25 5.30
C TYR A 287 -15.08 9.19 3.79
N ALA A 288 -13.92 8.76 3.30
CA ALA A 288 -13.63 8.65 1.88
C ALA A 288 -13.78 7.20 1.38
N LEU A 289 -14.61 6.98 0.37
CA LEU A 289 -14.82 5.66 -0.23
C LEU A 289 -14.31 5.67 -1.66
N PHE A 290 -13.37 4.79 -1.98
CA PHE A 290 -12.82 4.61 -3.33
C PHE A 290 -13.32 3.30 -3.93
N SER A 291 -14.03 3.37 -5.06
CA SER A 291 -14.67 2.21 -5.70
C SER A 291 -14.19 1.96 -7.12
N LYS A 292 -13.83 0.71 -7.43
CA LYS A 292 -13.69 0.26 -8.83
C LYS A 292 -15.02 0.31 -9.59
N SER A 293 -16.10 -0.18 -8.98
CA SER A 293 -17.38 -0.46 -9.65
C SER A 293 -18.53 0.45 -9.23
N SER A 294 -18.23 1.68 -8.81
CA SER A 294 -19.21 2.69 -8.36
C SER A 294 -19.92 2.35 -7.02
N PHE A 295 -21.03 3.03 -6.74
CA PHE A 295 -21.72 3.06 -5.45
C PHE A 295 -23.19 2.66 -5.56
N SER A 296 -23.77 2.19 -4.45
CA SER A 296 -25.21 1.95 -4.38
C SER A 296 -26.01 3.24 -4.52
N ASN A 297 -27.24 3.15 -5.04
CA ASN A 297 -28.14 4.30 -5.15
C ASN A 297 -28.42 4.95 -3.78
N GLU A 298 -28.38 4.17 -2.69
CA GLU A 298 -28.52 4.70 -1.33
C GLU A 298 -27.38 5.66 -0.98
N LEU A 299 -26.12 5.30 -1.26
CA LEU A 299 -24.98 6.17 -1.02
C LEU A 299 -25.00 7.39 -1.95
N LEU A 300 -25.34 7.21 -3.23
CA LEU A 300 -25.44 8.29 -4.21
C LEU A 300 -26.58 9.28 -3.92
N LYS A 301 -27.59 8.88 -3.14
CA LYS A 301 -28.69 9.76 -2.73
C LYS A 301 -28.53 10.30 -1.30
N SER A 302 -27.47 9.90 -0.60
CA SER A 302 -27.19 10.40 0.75
C SER A 302 -27.07 11.92 0.75
N GLN A 303 -27.49 12.60 1.82
CA GLN A 303 -27.25 14.05 1.95
C GLN A 303 -26.14 14.35 2.95
N GLU A 304 -25.48 13.31 3.47
CA GLU A 304 -24.39 13.42 4.44
C GLU A 304 -23.18 14.11 3.79
N LYS A 305 -22.88 15.33 4.25
CA LYS A 305 -21.73 16.12 3.78
C LYS A 305 -20.37 15.55 4.17
N THR A 306 -20.37 14.58 5.08
CA THR A 306 -19.18 13.93 5.62
C THR A 306 -18.72 12.74 4.80
N ILE A 307 -19.44 12.36 3.73
CA ILE A 307 -19.07 11.23 2.87
C ILE A 307 -18.44 11.77 1.58
N LEU A 308 -17.26 11.26 1.24
CA LEU A 308 -16.56 11.53 -0.01
C LEU A 308 -16.59 10.26 -0.87
N LEU A 309 -17.01 10.37 -2.11
CA LEU A 309 -17.16 9.24 -3.04
C LEU A 309 -16.23 9.43 -4.24
N PHE A 310 -15.29 8.52 -4.42
CA PHE A 310 -14.35 8.49 -5.54
C PHE A 310 -14.46 7.17 -6.30
N ASP A 311 -14.43 7.21 -7.63
CA ASP A 311 -14.34 6.02 -8.47
C ASP A 311 -13.34 6.20 -9.61
N LEU A 312 -13.29 5.24 -10.54
CA LEU A 312 -12.33 5.25 -11.63
C LEU A 312 -12.40 6.50 -12.52
N GLU A 313 -13.53 7.22 -12.57
CA GLU A 313 -13.61 8.48 -13.32
C GLU A 313 -12.68 9.55 -12.73
N ASP A 314 -12.50 9.57 -11.42
CA ASP A 314 -11.63 10.55 -10.76
C ASP A 314 -10.15 10.36 -11.17
N PHE A 315 -9.73 9.14 -11.46
CA PHE A 315 -8.37 8.82 -11.90
C PHE A 315 -8.14 9.15 -13.39
N LYS A 316 -9.20 9.32 -14.19
CA LYS A 316 -9.08 9.72 -15.61
C LYS A 316 -8.51 11.11 -15.78
N GLU A 317 -8.58 11.95 -14.74
CA GLU A 317 -7.93 13.27 -14.70
C GLU A 317 -6.41 13.19 -14.86
N TRP A 318 -5.80 12.02 -14.62
CA TRP A 318 -4.38 11.79 -14.81
C TRP A 318 -4.00 11.36 -16.24
N SER A 319 -4.97 11.29 -17.16
CA SER A 319 -4.72 11.09 -18.60
C SER A 319 -4.28 12.40 -19.26
N GLU A 320 -3.30 12.32 -20.18
CA GLU A 320 -2.77 13.47 -20.93
C GLU A 320 -3.66 13.93 -22.11
N GLU A 321 -4.76 13.24 -22.41
CA GLU A 321 -5.73 13.70 -23.43
C GLU A 321 -6.32 15.09 -23.05
N GLU A 322 -6.79 15.89 -24.00
CA GLU A 322 -7.28 17.27 -23.75
C GLU A 322 -8.40 17.38 -22.69
N ALA A 323 -8.72 18.63 -22.30
CA ALA A 323 -9.61 19.07 -21.22
C ALA A 323 -10.71 18.06 -20.83
N TYR A 324 -10.47 17.32 -19.75
CA TYR A 324 -11.45 16.41 -19.17
C TYR A 324 -12.52 17.20 -18.39
N LYS A 325 -13.73 17.30 -18.95
CA LYS A 325 -14.91 17.74 -18.18
C LYS A 325 -15.47 16.57 -17.39
N LYS A 326 -15.16 16.53 -16.10
CA LYS A 326 -15.70 15.55 -15.16
C LYS A 326 -17.23 15.57 -15.18
N ARG A 327 -17.87 14.40 -15.27
CA ARG A 327 -19.33 14.30 -15.10
C ARG A 327 -19.69 14.63 -13.65
N GLU A 328 -20.62 15.56 -13.43
CA GLU A 328 -21.10 15.90 -12.08
C GLU A 328 -21.59 14.65 -11.34
N LYS A 329 -21.04 14.40 -10.14
CA LYS A 329 -21.52 13.39 -9.20
C LYS A 329 -21.90 14.07 -7.90
N LYS A 330 -23.14 13.89 -7.45
CA LYS A 330 -23.58 14.21 -6.08
C LYS A 330 -23.68 12.89 -5.30
N PRO A 331 -23.30 12.83 -4.00
CA PRO A 331 -22.86 13.90 -3.07
C PRO A 331 -21.53 13.55 -2.33
N TYR A 332 -20.55 14.42 -2.07
CA TYR A 332 -20.31 15.82 -2.39
C TYR A 332 -19.14 15.99 -3.36
N SER A 333 -19.42 16.79 -4.37
CA SER A 333 -18.48 17.67 -5.06
C SER A 333 -17.88 18.67 -4.07
N PHE A 334 -16.57 18.67 -3.91
CA PHE A 334 -15.85 19.91 -3.67
C PHE A 334 -15.46 20.47 -5.04
N GLU A 335 -15.75 21.75 -5.27
CA GLU A 335 -14.90 22.54 -6.17
C GLU A 335 -13.58 22.72 -5.39
N PHE A 336 -12.51 22.14 -5.91
CA PHE A 336 -11.16 22.28 -5.37
C PHE A 336 -10.49 23.52 -5.94
#